data_AF-A0A9P8F108-F1
#
_entry.id   AF-A0A9P8F108-F1
#
_cell.length_a   1.000
_cell.length_b   1.000
_cell.length_c   1.000
_cell.angle_alpha   90.00
_cell.angle_beta   90.00
_cell.angle_gamma   90.00
#
_symmetry.space_group_name_H-M   'P 1'
#
loop_
_entity.id
_entity.type
_entity.pdbx_description
1 polymer ?
#
loop_
_entity_poly.entity_id
_entity_poly.type
_entity_poly.pdbx_seq_one_letter_code
_entity_poly.pdbx_strand_id
1 'polypeptide(L)'
;LAVISIVTIWIHLKTLPQQILILGVIVIWVFERTARLIILIRHNVGRGGTKAEIEALAGEAIRVTIRMARPWKFRAGQHLYLYLPAVGMWTSHPFTIAWSQEEQDLSSEKLPTDALDVLARRKTTMSLIIRRRTGFTDSLWKKAEIAPDGRFFTNAFVEGPYGAADSYESYGHVMLFAAGVGITHAVPHARQLVGGYANNTCATRKVVLVWILQSPEHLEWIRPWMTEILAMEKRRDCLRILLFVTRPK
;
A
#
# COMPACT_ATOMS: atom_id res chain seq x y z
N LEU A 1 9.13 -15.92 22.86
CA LEU A 1 10.49 -16.45 22.62
C LEU A 1 11.56 -15.39 22.82
N ALA A 2 11.62 -14.34 21.99
CA ALA A 2 12.69 -13.33 22.05
C ALA A 2 12.91 -12.70 23.44
N VAL A 3 11.84 -12.30 24.13
CA VAL A 3 11.93 -11.74 25.50
C VAL A 3 12.54 -12.75 26.48
N ILE A 4 12.09 -14.00 26.43
CA ILE A 4 12.60 -15.08 27.28
C ILE A 4 14.08 -15.31 26.98
N SER A 5 14.48 -15.37 25.71
CA SER A 5 15.88 -15.53 25.33
C SER A 5 16.75 -14.39 25.85
N ILE A 6 16.31 -13.13 25.72
CA ILE A 6 17.03 -11.96 26.23
C ILE A 6 17.18 -12.04 27.76
N VAL A 7 16.12 -12.40 28.49
CA VAL A 7 16.15 -12.56 29.94
C VAL A 7 17.09 -13.69 30.38
N THR A 8 17.04 -14.83 29.70
CA THR A 8 17.94 -15.97 30.01
C THR A 8 19.40 -15.61 29.77
N ILE A 9 19.71 -14.93 28.66
CA ILE A 9 21.08 -14.49 28.34
C ILE A 9 21.54 -13.44 29.35
N TRP A 10 20.67 -12.51 29.75
CA TRP A 10 20.97 -11.51 30.79
C TRP A 10 21.33 -12.16 32.14
N ILE A 11 20.58 -13.18 32.55
CA ILE A 11 20.86 -13.92 33.79
C ILE A 11 22.17 -14.71 33.67
N HIS A 12 22.43 -15.33 32.52
CA HIS A 12 23.64 -16.13 32.28
C HIS A 12 24.93 -15.28 32.30
N LEU A 13 24.86 -14.01 31.87
CA LEU A 13 26.02 -13.12 31.75
C LEU A 13 26.22 -12.18 32.96
N LYS A 14 25.56 -12.44 34.10
CA LYS A 14 25.56 -11.59 35.31
C LYS A 14 26.94 -11.22 35.89
N THR A 15 28.02 -11.80 35.40
CA THR A 15 29.40 -11.62 35.88
C THR A 15 30.37 -11.16 34.78
N LEU A 16 29.87 -10.93 33.57
CA LEU A 16 30.67 -10.75 32.37
C LEU A 16 30.49 -9.34 31.77
N PRO A 17 31.56 -8.70 31.27
CA PRO A 17 31.48 -7.33 30.72
C PRO A 17 30.56 -7.22 29.49
N GLN A 18 30.26 -8.35 28.82
CA GLN A 18 29.32 -8.43 27.70
C GLN A 18 27.88 -8.05 28.07
N GLN A 19 27.54 -7.95 29.35
CA GLN A 19 26.22 -7.51 29.81
C GLN A 19 25.85 -6.09 29.32
N ILE A 20 26.86 -5.21 29.14
CA ILE A 20 26.66 -3.85 28.61
C ILE A 20 26.15 -3.90 27.15
N LEU A 21 26.65 -4.84 26.34
CA LEU A 21 26.21 -5.01 24.96
C LEU A 21 24.73 -5.40 24.88
N ILE A 22 24.28 -6.26 25.79
CA ILE A 22 22.88 -6.69 25.86
C ILE A 22 21.97 -5.55 26.31
N LEU A 23 22.43 -4.73 27.26
CA LEU A 23 21.69 -3.52 27.63
C LEU A 23 21.49 -2.62 26.40
N GLY A 24 22.54 -2.43 25.59
CA GLY A 24 22.44 -1.72 24.31
C GLY A 24 21.41 -2.32 23.36
N VAL A 25 21.42 -3.64 23.18
CA VAL A 25 20.43 -4.36 22.35
C VAL A 25 19.01 -4.19 22.87
N ILE A 26 18.80 -4.28 24.19
CA ILE A 26 17.48 -4.08 24.82
C ILE A 26 16.98 -2.65 24.57
N VAL A 27 17.84 -1.65 24.77
CA VAL A 27 17.48 -0.25 24.56
C VAL A 27 17.09 0.00 23.10
N ILE A 28 17.91 -0.47 22.15
CA ILE A 28 17.61 -0.35 20.71
C ILE A 28 16.31 -1.07 20.37
N TRP A 29 16.10 -2.28 20.89
CA TRP A 29 14.90 -3.07 20.63
C TRP A 29 13.64 -2.41 21.19
N VAL A 30 13.66 -1.93 22.44
CA VAL A 30 12.51 -1.22 23.04
C VAL A 30 12.23 0.07 22.30
N PHE A 31 13.26 0.85 21.97
CA PHE A 31 13.12 2.10 21.23
C PHE A 31 12.51 1.88 19.84
N GLU A 32 12.99 0.88 19.10
CA GLU A 32 12.46 0.52 17.78
C GLU A 32 10.97 0.12 17.85
N ARG A 33 10.59 -0.68 18.85
CA ARG A 33 9.20 -1.11 19.06
C ARG A 33 8.28 0.02 19.50
N THR A 34 8.74 0.88 20.39
CA THR A 34 7.94 2.05 20.83
C THR A 34 7.78 3.06 19.71
N ALA A 35 8.83 3.34 18.93
CA ALA A 35 8.73 4.23 17.77
C ALA A 35 7.68 3.73 16.76
N ARG A 36 7.70 2.43 16.42
CA ARG A 36 6.66 1.84 15.55
C ARG A 36 5.26 1.93 16.13
N LEU A 37 5.10 1.64 17.42
CA LEU A 37 3.80 1.73 18.09
C LEU A 37 3.25 3.17 18.06
N ILE A 38 4.10 4.16 18.32
CA ILE A 38 3.73 5.58 18.24
C ILE A 38 3.32 5.96 16.81
N ILE A 39 4.06 5.52 15.79
CA ILE A 39 3.73 5.77 14.37
C ILE A 39 2.38 5.15 14.02
N LEU A 40 2.16 3.88 14.39
CA LEU A 40 0.93 3.15 14.16
C LEU A 40 -0.27 3.87 14.81
N ILE A 41 -0.15 4.25 16.08
CA ILE A 41 -1.19 4.97 16.81
C ILE A 41 -1.45 6.32 16.13
N ARG A 42 -0.42 7.10 15.84
CA ARG A 42 -0.56 8.43 15.25
C ARG A 42 -1.28 8.40 13.89
N HIS A 43 -1.03 7.39 13.07
CA HIS A 43 -1.62 7.31 11.73
C HIS A 43 -3.04 6.74 11.72
N ASN A 44 -3.38 5.87 12.68
CA ASN A 44 -4.66 5.17 12.69
C ASN A 44 -5.66 5.68 13.74
N VAL A 45 -5.20 6.44 14.75
CA VAL A 45 -6.06 7.02 15.79
C VAL A 45 -6.53 8.42 15.36
N GLY A 46 -7.83 8.52 15.08
CA GLY A 46 -8.51 9.70 14.54
C GLY A 46 -10.03 9.50 14.46
N ARG A 47 -10.73 10.41 13.76
CA ARG A 47 -12.21 10.49 13.63
C ARG A 47 -12.83 9.28 12.89
N GLY A 48 -12.81 8.11 13.51
CA GLY A 48 -13.51 6.89 13.04
C GLY A 48 -12.62 5.67 12.77
N GLY A 49 -11.31 5.78 13.01
CA GLY A 49 -10.33 4.72 12.76
C GLY A 49 -10.11 4.41 11.28
N THR A 50 -9.07 3.65 10.98
CA THR A 50 -8.80 3.18 9.62
C THR A 50 -9.67 1.96 9.32
N LYS A 51 -10.43 2.01 8.22
CA LYS A 51 -11.33 0.92 7.79
C LYS A 51 -10.83 0.35 6.48
N ALA A 52 -10.92 -0.96 6.32
CA ALA A 52 -10.61 -1.66 5.08
C ALA A 52 -11.86 -2.35 4.51
N GLU A 53 -12.07 -2.14 3.23
CA GLU A 53 -12.99 -2.89 2.38
C GLU A 53 -12.17 -3.93 1.63
N ILE A 54 -12.57 -5.19 1.73
CA ILE A 54 -11.89 -6.31 1.10
C ILE A 54 -12.83 -6.94 0.08
N GLU A 55 -12.38 -7.04 -1.16
CA GLU A 55 -13.10 -7.58 -2.30
C GLU A 55 -12.31 -8.74 -2.91
N ALA A 56 -12.96 -9.88 -3.13
CA ALA A 56 -12.38 -10.98 -3.89
C ALA A 56 -12.42 -10.67 -5.39
N LEU A 57 -11.29 -10.82 -6.07
CA LEU A 57 -11.15 -10.64 -7.51
C LEU A 57 -10.86 -11.98 -8.21
N ALA A 58 -11.18 -12.04 -9.51
CA ALA A 58 -10.85 -13.18 -10.36
C ALA A 58 -9.33 -13.45 -10.40
N GLY A 59 -8.93 -14.71 -10.60
CA GLY A 59 -7.51 -15.09 -10.63
C GLY A 59 -6.83 -15.13 -9.26
N GLU A 60 -7.58 -15.50 -8.21
CA GLU A 60 -7.07 -15.65 -6.84
C GLU A 60 -6.39 -14.37 -6.30
N ALA A 61 -6.99 -13.22 -6.58
CA ALA A 61 -6.52 -11.93 -6.08
C ALA A 61 -7.55 -11.30 -5.13
N ILE A 62 -7.08 -10.38 -4.32
CA ILE A 62 -7.87 -9.64 -3.34
C ILE A 62 -7.57 -8.17 -3.56
N ARG A 63 -8.62 -7.35 -3.70
CA ARG A 63 -8.50 -5.90 -3.62
C ARG A 63 -8.78 -5.47 -2.19
N VAL A 64 -7.85 -4.71 -1.61
CA VAL A 64 -8.04 -4.13 -0.29
C VAL A 64 -8.04 -2.62 -0.44
N THR A 65 -9.18 -2.00 -0.18
CA THR A 65 -9.37 -0.55 -0.24
C THR A 65 -9.46 -0.01 1.18
N ILE A 66 -8.45 0.75 1.58
CA ILE A 66 -8.28 1.28 2.93
C ILE A 66 -8.68 2.74 2.95
N ARG A 67 -9.68 3.06 3.76
CA ARG A 67 -10.08 4.43 4.09
C ARG A 67 -9.33 4.86 5.33
N MET A 68 -8.41 5.81 5.16
CA MET A 68 -7.53 6.25 6.24
C MET A 68 -8.24 7.17 7.23
N ALA A 69 -7.87 7.06 8.51
CA ALA A 69 -8.34 7.96 9.56
C ALA A 69 -7.79 9.39 9.44
N ARG A 70 -6.63 9.56 8.79
CA ARG A 70 -5.95 10.85 8.58
C ARG A 70 -5.47 10.95 7.14
N PRO A 71 -5.42 12.17 6.55
CA PRO A 71 -4.89 12.36 5.22
C PRO A 71 -3.41 11.94 5.19
N TRP A 72 -3.03 11.20 4.15
CA TRP A 72 -1.67 10.69 4.02
C TRP A 72 -1.16 10.78 2.59
N LYS A 73 0.03 11.38 2.45
CA LYS A 73 0.65 11.55 1.13
C LYS A 73 1.50 10.35 0.78
N PHE A 74 1.07 9.62 -0.25
CA PHE A 74 1.79 8.49 -0.82
C PHE A 74 2.63 8.92 -2.03
N ARG A 75 3.79 8.28 -2.24
CA ARG A 75 4.59 8.39 -3.46
C ARG A 75 4.67 7.05 -4.17
N ALA A 76 4.70 7.08 -5.50
CA ALA A 76 4.80 5.87 -6.32
C ALA A 76 5.99 4.99 -5.90
N GLY A 77 5.75 3.68 -5.85
CA GLY A 77 6.74 2.67 -5.47
C GLY A 77 6.77 2.32 -3.98
N GLN A 78 6.09 3.08 -3.12
CA GLN A 78 6.06 2.78 -1.69
C GLN A 78 5.13 1.62 -1.34
N HIS A 79 5.44 0.96 -0.22
CA HIS A 79 4.64 -0.10 0.39
C HIS A 79 4.27 0.27 1.82
N LEU A 80 3.25 -0.39 2.37
CA LEU A 80 2.81 -0.23 3.75
C LEU A 80 2.73 -1.59 4.43
N TYR A 81 2.80 -1.62 5.75
CA TYR A 81 2.43 -2.80 6.52
C TYR A 81 0.97 -2.71 6.93
N LEU A 82 0.22 -3.73 6.57
CA LEU A 82 -1.19 -3.87 6.87
C LEU A 82 -1.39 -4.82 8.05
N TYR A 83 -2.24 -4.40 8.98
CA TYR A 83 -2.74 -5.19 10.10
C TYR A 83 -4.25 -5.33 9.97
N LEU A 84 -4.74 -6.57 9.94
CA LEU A 84 -6.18 -6.88 9.89
C LEU A 84 -6.54 -7.75 11.09
N PRO A 85 -6.94 -7.16 12.24
CA PRO A 85 -7.27 -7.91 13.46
C PRO A 85 -8.33 -8.99 13.24
N ALA A 86 -9.25 -8.80 12.29
CA ALA A 86 -10.27 -9.79 11.96
C ALA A 86 -9.74 -11.07 11.32
N VAL A 87 -8.53 -11.06 10.73
CA VAL A 87 -7.93 -12.23 10.07
C VAL A 87 -6.73 -12.75 10.83
N GLY A 88 -5.85 -11.85 11.27
CA GLY A 88 -4.66 -12.16 12.06
C GLY A 88 -4.49 -11.12 13.16
N MET A 89 -4.51 -11.56 14.41
CA MET A 89 -4.25 -10.67 15.54
C MET A 89 -2.79 -10.22 15.50
N TRP A 90 -2.58 -8.91 15.34
CA TRP A 90 -1.26 -8.25 15.43
C TRP A 90 -0.20 -8.74 14.44
N THR A 91 -0.60 -9.35 13.32
CA THR A 91 0.32 -9.74 12.23
C THR A 91 0.46 -8.60 11.23
N SER A 92 1.70 -8.18 10.96
CA SER A 92 2.03 -7.15 9.99
C SER A 92 2.39 -7.77 8.63
N HIS A 93 1.74 -7.35 7.56
CA HIS A 93 2.05 -7.84 6.20
C HIS A 93 2.40 -6.68 5.25
N PRO A 94 3.58 -6.70 4.60
CA PRO A 94 3.97 -5.65 3.67
C PRO A 94 3.24 -5.80 2.33
N PHE A 95 2.62 -4.72 1.85
CA PHE A 95 1.98 -4.67 0.55
C PHE A 95 2.26 -3.34 -0.15
N THR A 96 2.57 -3.42 -1.45
CA THR A 96 2.76 -2.25 -2.31
C THR A 96 1.45 -1.54 -2.56
N ILE A 97 1.46 -0.22 -2.41
CA ILE A 97 0.29 0.61 -2.67
C ILE A 97 0.11 0.73 -4.17
N ALA A 98 -1.04 0.30 -4.67
CA ALA A 98 -1.34 0.26 -6.09
C ALA A 98 -2.01 1.54 -6.58
N TRP A 99 -2.79 2.19 -5.71
CA TRP A 99 -3.49 3.41 -6.03
C TRP A 99 -3.79 4.24 -4.78
N SER A 100 -3.89 5.55 -4.96
CA SER A 100 -4.36 6.48 -3.93
C SER A 100 -5.30 7.51 -4.54
N GLN A 101 -6.41 7.78 -3.84
CA GLN A 101 -7.35 8.84 -4.17
C GLN A 101 -7.56 9.73 -2.95
N GLU A 102 -7.59 11.03 -3.17
CA GLU A 102 -8.01 12.01 -2.17
C GLU A 102 -9.48 12.33 -2.45
N GLU A 103 -10.37 11.90 -1.57
CA GLU A 103 -11.78 12.25 -1.60
C GLU A 103 -12.02 13.40 -0.60
N GLN A 104 -12.83 14.37 -1.01
CA GLN A 104 -13.37 15.37 -0.09
C GLN A 104 -14.64 14.81 0.53
N ASP A 105 -14.70 14.75 1.86
CA ASP A 105 -15.89 14.31 2.59
C ASP A 105 -16.98 15.37 2.45
N LEU A 106 -17.82 15.25 1.42
CA LEU A 106 -18.92 16.18 1.12
C LEU A 106 -20.09 16.08 2.12
N SER A 107 -20.08 15.09 3.02
CA SER A 107 -21.14 14.85 4.00
C SER A 107 -21.15 15.85 5.17
N SER A 108 -20.10 16.66 5.33
CA SER A 108 -20.07 17.72 6.35
C SER A 108 -20.72 19.00 5.82
N GLU A 109 -22.00 19.23 6.15
CA GLU A 109 -22.78 20.43 5.78
C GLU A 109 -22.21 21.76 6.29
N LYS A 110 -21.29 21.73 7.27
CA LYS A 110 -20.68 22.96 7.80
C LYS A 110 -19.66 23.50 6.80
N LEU A 111 -19.56 24.80 6.60
CA LEU A 111 -18.41 25.38 5.87
C LEU A 111 -17.14 25.26 6.73
N PRO A 112 -15.97 24.96 6.15
CA PRO A 112 -14.74 24.86 6.93
C PRO A 112 -14.30 26.27 7.36
N THR A 113 -14.24 26.50 8.67
CA THR A 113 -13.83 27.78 9.26
C THR A 113 -12.31 27.90 9.43
N ASP A 114 -11.59 26.77 9.47
CA ASP A 114 -10.15 26.70 9.73
C ASP A 114 -9.41 25.79 8.74
N ALA A 115 -8.14 26.08 8.49
CA ALA A 115 -7.25 25.28 7.63
C ALA A 115 -7.09 23.82 8.12
N LEU A 116 -7.13 23.61 9.44
CA LEU A 116 -7.14 22.28 10.05
C LEU A 116 -8.42 21.51 9.74
N ASP A 117 -9.56 22.20 9.61
CA ASP A 117 -10.85 21.59 9.31
C ASP A 117 -10.98 21.24 7.83
N VAL A 118 -10.34 22.03 6.94
CA VAL A 118 -10.17 21.67 5.52
C VAL A 118 -9.32 20.41 5.35
N LEU A 119 -8.20 20.30 6.06
CA LEU A 119 -7.35 19.09 6.02
C LEU A 119 -8.05 17.88 6.63
N ALA A 120 -8.87 18.09 7.66
CA ALA A 120 -9.65 17.02 8.29
C ALA A 120 -10.76 16.46 7.39
N ARG A 121 -11.22 17.21 6.37
CA ARG A 121 -12.20 16.71 5.37
C ARG A 121 -11.60 15.93 4.22
N ARG A 122 -10.28 15.98 4.06
CA ARG A 122 -9.60 15.16 3.05
C ARG A 122 -9.46 13.74 3.58
N LYS A 123 -10.23 12.83 3.00
CA LYS A 123 -10.09 11.39 3.24
C LYS A 123 -9.22 10.81 2.14
N THR A 124 -8.11 10.20 2.55
CA THR A 124 -7.27 9.45 1.62
C THR A 124 -7.73 8.00 1.60
N THR A 125 -8.05 7.52 0.41
CA THR A 125 -8.34 6.11 0.15
C THR A 125 -7.15 5.50 -0.56
N MET A 126 -6.65 4.37 -0.07
CA MET A 126 -5.53 3.64 -0.66
C MET A 126 -6.00 2.25 -1.08
N SER A 127 -5.65 1.83 -2.29
CA SER A 127 -6.01 0.50 -2.79
C SER A 127 -4.78 -0.36 -3.00
N LEU A 128 -4.88 -1.62 -2.56
CA LEU A 128 -3.89 -2.66 -2.68
C LEU A 128 -4.46 -3.79 -3.54
N ILE A 129 -3.59 -4.45 -4.31
CA ILE A 129 -3.92 -5.74 -4.94
C ILE A 129 -2.99 -6.77 -4.31
N ILE A 130 -3.58 -7.81 -3.75
CA ILE A 130 -2.88 -8.87 -3.03
C ILE A 130 -3.18 -10.19 -3.72
N ARG A 131 -2.14 -10.91 -4.14
CA ARG A 131 -2.31 -12.27 -4.65
C ARG A 131 -2.49 -13.23 -3.48
N ARG A 132 -3.44 -14.15 -3.58
CA ARG A 132 -3.63 -15.25 -2.63
C ARG A 132 -2.36 -16.11 -2.58
N ARG A 133 -1.84 -16.28 -1.37
CA ARG A 133 -0.76 -17.19 -0.99
C ARG A 133 -1.15 -17.93 0.28
N THR A 134 -0.35 -18.90 0.70
CA THR A 134 -0.57 -19.67 1.92
C THR A 134 -0.59 -18.79 3.18
N GLY A 135 -1.38 -19.17 4.19
CA GLY A 135 -1.47 -18.47 5.47
C GLY A 135 -2.42 -17.26 5.43
N PHE A 136 -1.95 -16.09 5.87
CA PHE A 136 -2.78 -14.89 6.08
C PHE A 136 -3.64 -14.49 4.87
N THR A 137 -3.05 -14.47 3.68
CA THR A 137 -3.75 -14.08 2.46
C THR A 137 -4.78 -15.10 2.00
N ASP A 138 -4.57 -16.40 2.31
CA ASP A 138 -5.56 -17.45 2.05
C ASP A 138 -6.76 -17.30 2.97
N SER A 139 -6.52 -17.05 4.26
CA SER A 139 -7.58 -16.76 5.24
C SER A 139 -8.35 -15.49 4.87
N LEU A 140 -7.66 -14.47 4.35
CA LEU A 140 -8.28 -13.23 3.89
C LEU A 140 -9.19 -13.47 2.68
N TRP A 141 -8.70 -14.23 1.69
CA TRP A 141 -9.46 -14.56 0.48
C TRP A 141 -10.69 -15.41 0.80
N LYS A 142 -10.54 -16.47 1.61
CA LYS A 142 -11.66 -17.33 2.04
C LYS A 142 -12.75 -16.54 2.75
N LYS A 143 -12.37 -15.60 3.62
CA LYS A 143 -13.34 -14.73 4.30
C LYS A 143 -14.07 -13.79 3.34
N ALA A 144 -13.39 -13.30 2.31
CA ALA A 144 -14.02 -12.48 1.28
C ALA A 144 -14.98 -13.28 0.41
N GLU A 145 -14.61 -14.50 0.04
CA GLU A 145 -15.44 -15.39 -0.77
C GLU A 145 -16.74 -15.82 -0.07
N ILE A 146 -16.69 -16.05 1.25
CA ILE A 146 -17.87 -16.43 2.05
C ILE A 146 -18.84 -15.25 2.25
N ALA A 147 -18.36 -14.01 2.15
CA ALA A 147 -19.17 -12.83 2.40
C ALA A 147 -20.16 -12.57 1.25
N PRO A 148 -21.36 -12.01 1.55
CA PRO A 148 -22.29 -11.59 0.52
C PRO A 148 -21.62 -10.60 -0.44
N ASP A 149 -21.88 -10.75 -1.74
CA ASP A 149 -21.26 -9.99 -2.84
C ASP A 149 -19.72 -10.14 -2.96
N GLY A 150 -19.11 -11.10 -2.27
CA GLY A 150 -17.65 -11.31 -2.30
C GLY A 150 -16.87 -10.18 -1.61
N ARG A 151 -17.54 -9.41 -0.74
CA ARG A 151 -16.97 -8.22 -0.10
C ARG A 151 -17.28 -8.19 1.40
N PHE A 152 -16.32 -7.70 2.19
CA PHE A 152 -16.56 -7.41 3.60
C PHE A 152 -15.76 -6.22 4.10
N PHE A 153 -16.23 -5.64 5.20
CA PHE A 153 -15.62 -4.49 5.85
C PHE A 153 -15.00 -4.89 7.19
N THR A 154 -13.82 -4.35 7.49
CA THR A 154 -13.16 -4.59 8.75
C THR A 154 -12.31 -3.40 9.19
N ASN A 155 -11.92 -3.37 10.45
CA ASN A 155 -10.95 -2.41 10.94
C ASN A 155 -9.56 -2.83 10.47
N ALA A 156 -8.76 -1.85 10.05
CA ALA A 156 -7.38 -2.07 9.64
C ALA A 156 -6.47 -1.11 10.38
N PHE A 157 -5.23 -1.53 10.62
CA PHE A 157 -4.17 -0.60 10.99
C PHE A 157 -3.11 -0.61 9.91
N VAL A 158 -2.56 0.57 9.64
CA VAL A 158 -1.58 0.78 8.57
C VAL A 158 -0.34 1.45 9.13
N GLU A 159 0.82 0.91 8.80
CA GLU A 159 2.13 1.45 9.15
C GLU A 159 2.92 1.72 7.86
N GLY A 160 3.61 2.87 7.76
CA GLY A 160 4.28 3.26 6.53
C GLY A 160 4.44 4.78 6.37
N PRO A 161 4.49 5.29 5.12
CA PRO A 161 4.83 4.53 3.94
C PRO A 161 6.33 4.17 3.98
N TYR A 162 6.66 2.97 3.52
CA TYR A 162 8.01 2.44 3.46
C TYR A 162 8.46 2.29 2.01
N GLY A 163 9.77 2.28 1.79
CA GLY A 163 10.38 2.15 0.47
C GLY A 163 10.88 3.48 -0.10
N ALA A 164 11.85 3.38 -1.01
CA ALA A 164 12.39 4.51 -1.74
C ALA A 164 11.35 5.05 -2.71
N ALA A 165 11.17 6.37 -2.70
CA ALA A 165 10.32 7.05 -3.67
C ALA A 165 11.19 7.52 -4.84
N ASP A 166 11.70 6.56 -5.61
CA ASP A 166 12.55 6.86 -6.75
C ASP A 166 11.73 7.63 -7.81
N SER A 167 12.23 8.80 -8.18
CA SER A 167 11.62 9.59 -9.25
C SER A 167 12.23 9.22 -10.59
N TYR A 168 11.37 8.88 -11.55
CA TYR A 168 11.77 8.61 -12.93
C TYR A 168 11.56 9.84 -13.84
N GLU A 169 11.17 10.98 -13.28
CA GLU A 169 10.78 12.18 -14.03
C GLU A 169 11.93 12.84 -14.80
N SER A 170 13.18 12.58 -14.41
CA SER A 170 14.38 13.10 -15.06
C SER A 170 14.79 12.33 -16.32
N TYR A 171 14.29 11.11 -16.50
CA TYR A 171 14.64 10.26 -17.64
C TYR A 171 13.74 10.56 -18.84
N GLY A 172 14.33 10.73 -20.03
CA GLY A 172 13.57 10.99 -21.26
C GLY A 172 12.71 9.80 -21.73
N HIS A 173 13.17 8.57 -21.51
CA HIS A 173 12.48 7.34 -21.85
C HIS A 173 12.44 6.40 -20.64
N VAL A 174 11.26 5.97 -20.22
CA VAL A 174 11.06 5.08 -19.07
C VAL A 174 10.34 3.81 -19.51
N MET A 175 10.88 2.65 -19.17
CA MET A 175 10.24 1.35 -19.39
C MET A 175 9.88 0.73 -18.05
N LEU A 176 8.60 0.46 -17.84
CA LEU A 176 8.06 -0.15 -16.64
C LEU A 176 7.71 -1.61 -16.94
N PHE A 177 8.45 -2.54 -16.35
CA PHE A 177 8.15 -3.97 -16.47
C PHE A 177 7.39 -4.46 -15.25
N ALA A 178 6.27 -5.12 -15.48
CA ALA A 178 5.45 -5.72 -14.45
C ALA A 178 5.01 -7.13 -14.84
N ALA A 179 4.92 -8.02 -13.85
CA ALA A 179 4.37 -9.36 -14.03
C ALA A 179 3.34 -9.66 -12.93
N GLY A 180 2.16 -10.15 -13.32
CA GLY A 180 1.08 -10.46 -12.40
C GLY A 180 0.76 -9.29 -11.46
N VAL A 181 0.80 -9.54 -10.14
CA VAL A 181 0.53 -8.53 -9.09
C VAL A 181 1.60 -7.45 -8.99
N GLY A 182 2.79 -7.63 -9.57
CA GLY A 182 3.85 -6.60 -9.58
C GLY A 182 3.45 -5.31 -10.31
N ILE A 183 2.33 -5.32 -11.02
CA ILE A 183 1.71 -4.15 -11.64
C ILE A 183 1.35 -3.05 -10.62
N THR A 184 1.13 -3.41 -9.36
CA THR A 184 0.86 -2.46 -8.27
C THR A 184 1.99 -1.46 -8.07
N HIS A 185 3.23 -1.85 -8.35
CA HIS A 185 4.37 -0.95 -8.29
C HIS A 185 4.42 -0.02 -9.51
N ALA A 186 4.17 -0.55 -10.71
CA ALA A 186 4.32 0.18 -11.96
C ALA A 186 3.19 1.19 -12.24
N VAL A 187 1.94 0.88 -11.85
CA VAL A 187 0.77 1.73 -12.13
C VAL A 187 0.88 3.13 -11.51
N PRO A 188 1.26 3.30 -10.22
CA PRO A 188 1.51 4.61 -9.63
C PRO A 188 2.57 5.43 -10.39
N HIS A 189 3.66 4.80 -10.83
CA HIS A 189 4.70 5.49 -11.60
C HIS A 189 4.18 5.91 -12.97
N ALA A 190 3.41 5.05 -13.66
CA ALA A 190 2.79 5.40 -14.92
C ALA A 190 1.86 6.62 -14.76
N ARG A 191 1.02 6.64 -13.71
CA ARG A 191 0.16 7.79 -13.39
C ARG A 191 0.96 9.08 -13.18
N GLN A 192 2.01 9.02 -12.35
CA GLN A 192 2.84 10.17 -12.01
C GLN A 192 3.55 10.73 -13.25
N LEU A 193 4.13 9.86 -14.09
CA LEU A 193 4.85 10.29 -15.30
C LEU A 193 3.93 10.87 -16.36
N VAL A 194 2.74 10.29 -16.56
CA VAL A 194 1.75 10.80 -17.52
C VAL A 194 1.20 12.16 -17.05
N GLY A 195 0.87 12.29 -15.76
CA GLY A 195 0.46 13.57 -15.18
C GLY A 195 1.55 14.64 -15.27
N GLY A 196 2.81 14.27 -14.98
CA GLY A 196 3.95 15.16 -15.14
C GLY A 196 4.20 15.59 -16.58
N TYR A 197 3.95 14.71 -17.55
CA TYR A 197 4.07 15.02 -18.97
C TYR A 197 2.99 16.00 -19.43
N ALA A 198 1.74 15.77 -19.02
CA ALA A 198 0.62 16.66 -19.32
C ALA A 198 0.87 18.09 -18.81
N ASN A 199 1.41 18.19 -17.58
CA ASN A 199 1.72 19.45 -16.91
C ASN A 199 3.07 20.07 -17.32
N ASN A 200 3.83 19.43 -18.22
CA ASN A 200 5.19 19.84 -18.61
C ASN A 200 6.18 19.96 -17.43
N THR A 201 5.98 19.20 -16.36
CA THR A 201 6.84 19.22 -15.16
C THR A 201 7.89 18.11 -15.14
N CYS A 202 7.81 17.14 -16.07
CA CYS A 202 8.80 16.06 -16.19
C CYS A 202 9.57 16.13 -17.52
N ALA A 203 10.79 15.59 -17.53
CA ALA A 203 11.62 15.43 -18.72
C ALA A 203 11.21 14.19 -19.54
N THR A 204 10.45 13.26 -18.94
CA THR A 204 10.00 12.03 -19.59
C THR A 204 9.11 12.30 -20.79
N ARG A 205 9.53 11.82 -21.97
CA ARG A 205 8.81 11.95 -23.24
C ARG A 205 8.10 10.68 -23.65
N LYS A 206 8.58 9.51 -23.20
CA LYS A 206 7.97 8.23 -23.54
C LYS A 206 8.00 7.29 -22.34
N VAL A 207 6.85 6.72 -22.04
CA VAL A 207 6.63 5.73 -21.00
C VAL A 207 6.12 4.46 -21.67
N VAL A 208 6.84 3.35 -21.53
CA VAL A 208 6.42 2.04 -22.03
C VAL A 208 6.10 1.15 -20.85
N LEU A 209 4.82 0.84 -20.66
CA LEU A 209 4.35 -0.11 -19.64
C LEU A 209 4.24 -1.49 -20.27
N VAL A 210 5.11 -2.41 -19.87
CA VAL A 210 5.08 -3.82 -20.27
C VAL A 210 4.47 -4.62 -19.12
N TRP A 211 3.32 -5.23 -19.36
CA TRP A 211 2.65 -6.06 -18.37
C TRP A 211 2.44 -7.49 -18.86
N ILE A 212 3.02 -8.43 -18.11
CA ILE A 212 2.97 -9.86 -18.37
C ILE A 212 1.96 -10.51 -17.44
N LEU A 213 0.98 -11.21 -18.01
CA LEU A 213 -0.17 -11.78 -17.33
C LEU A 213 -0.37 -13.26 -17.66
N GLN A 214 -0.84 -14.03 -16.68
CA GLN A 214 -1.15 -15.44 -16.87
C GLN A 214 -2.55 -15.65 -17.48
N SER A 215 -3.53 -14.82 -17.09
CA SER A 215 -4.92 -14.89 -17.54
C SER A 215 -5.43 -13.49 -17.90
N PRO A 216 -6.30 -13.34 -18.92
CA PRO A 216 -6.90 -12.05 -19.27
C PRO A 216 -7.81 -11.50 -18.15
N GLU A 217 -8.34 -12.35 -17.28
CA GLU A 217 -9.15 -11.95 -16.12
C GLU A 217 -8.41 -11.01 -15.16
N HIS A 218 -7.07 -11.09 -15.12
CA HIS A 218 -6.26 -10.24 -14.26
C HIS A 218 -6.29 -8.76 -14.69
N LEU A 219 -6.74 -8.45 -15.91
CA LEU A 219 -6.94 -7.07 -16.36
C LEU A 219 -7.97 -6.33 -15.50
N GLU A 220 -8.95 -7.05 -14.94
CA GLU A 220 -9.98 -6.47 -14.07
C GLU A 220 -9.41 -5.86 -12.79
N TRP A 221 -8.23 -6.31 -12.35
CA TRP A 221 -7.62 -5.86 -11.11
C TRP A 221 -7.34 -4.36 -11.11
N ILE A 222 -6.88 -3.84 -12.25
CA ILE A 222 -6.48 -2.44 -12.41
C ILE A 222 -7.37 -1.67 -13.38
N ARG A 223 -8.41 -2.30 -13.94
CA ARG A 223 -9.29 -1.69 -14.96
C ARG A 223 -9.75 -0.27 -14.58
N PRO A 224 -10.25 0.01 -13.35
CA PRO A 224 -10.67 1.36 -12.99
C PRO A 224 -9.54 2.40 -13.07
N TRP A 225 -8.34 2.04 -12.60
CA TRP A 225 -7.18 2.94 -12.56
C TRP A 225 -6.58 3.15 -13.94
N MET A 226 -6.58 2.10 -14.77
CA MET A 226 -6.18 2.22 -16.17
C MET A 226 -7.13 3.12 -16.93
N THR A 227 -8.44 3.04 -16.71
CA THR A 227 -9.40 3.97 -17.33
C THR A 227 -9.08 5.42 -16.94
N GLU A 228 -8.74 5.69 -15.67
CA GLU A 228 -8.34 7.03 -15.23
C GLU A 228 -7.06 7.50 -15.93
N ILE A 229 -6.02 6.66 -16.00
CA ILE A 229 -4.77 7.00 -16.71
C ILE A 229 -5.02 7.21 -18.21
N LEU A 230 -5.88 6.40 -18.83
CA LEU A 230 -6.22 6.49 -20.24
C LEU A 230 -7.09 7.72 -20.57
N ALA A 231 -7.75 8.30 -19.56
CA ALA A 231 -8.51 9.54 -19.68
C ALA A 231 -7.64 10.80 -19.51
N MET A 232 -6.39 10.68 -19.05
CA MET A 232 -5.49 11.82 -18.87
C MET A 232 -5.12 12.49 -20.21
N GLU A 233 -4.90 13.80 -20.16
CA GLU A 233 -4.52 14.60 -21.33
C GLU A 233 -3.15 14.18 -21.88
N LYS A 234 -2.98 14.29 -23.21
CA LYS A 234 -1.72 14.01 -23.93
C LYS A 234 -1.12 12.61 -23.71
N ARG A 235 -1.85 11.71 -23.04
CA ARG A 235 -1.37 10.36 -22.73
C ARG A 235 -1.06 9.53 -23.98
N ARG A 236 -1.71 9.82 -25.11
CA ARG A 236 -1.46 9.12 -26.40
C ARG A 236 -0.05 9.38 -26.94
N ASP A 237 0.54 10.52 -26.61
CA ASP A 237 1.85 10.91 -27.13
C ASP A 237 2.99 10.30 -26.31
N CYS A 238 2.76 10.10 -25.00
CA CYS A 238 3.79 9.62 -24.09
C CYS A 238 3.64 8.15 -23.69
N LEU A 239 2.43 7.61 -23.52
CA LEU A 239 2.19 6.30 -22.91
C LEU A 239 1.92 5.21 -23.96
N ARG A 240 2.77 4.18 -23.96
CA ARG A 240 2.55 2.93 -24.70
C ARG A 240 2.39 1.77 -23.73
N ILE A 241 1.29 1.02 -23.86
CA ILE A 241 1.01 -0.16 -23.04
C ILE A 241 1.18 -1.40 -23.90
N LEU A 242 1.97 -2.36 -23.43
CA LEU A 242 2.20 -3.65 -24.05
C LEU A 242 1.72 -4.74 -23.10
N LEU A 243 0.67 -5.46 -23.49
CA LEU A 243 0.09 -6.55 -22.72
C LEU A 243 0.53 -7.88 -23.32
N PHE A 244 1.12 -8.75 -22.50
CA PHE A 244 1.54 -10.08 -22.88
C PHE A 244 0.83 -11.12 -22.03
N VAL A 245 -0.01 -11.95 -22.65
CA VAL A 245 -0.72 -13.03 -21.96
C VAL A 245 0.00 -14.35 -22.22
N THR A 246 0.56 -14.96 -21.17
CA THR A 246 1.49 -16.10 -21.25
C THR A 246 0.82 -17.45 -20.97
N ARG A 247 -0.48 -17.63 -21.24
CA ARG A 247 -1.16 -18.90 -20.92
C ARG A 247 -0.34 -20.10 -21.42
N PRO A 248 0.10 -21.02 -20.55
CA PRO A 248 0.43 -22.36 -21.00
C PRO A 248 -0.88 -23.01 -21.45
N LYS A 249 -0.83 -23.72 -22.58
CA LYS A 249 -1.89 -24.64 -22.98
C LYS A 249 -2.10 -25.71 -21.91
#